data_AF-A0A2D3RG09-F1
#
_entry.id   AF-A0A2D3RG09-F1
#
_cell.length_a   1.000
_cell.length_b   1.000
_cell.length_c   1.000
_cell.angle_alpha   90.00
_cell.angle_beta   90.00
_cell.angle_gamma   90.00
#
_symmetry.space_group_name_H-M   'P 1'
#
loop_
_entity.id
_entity.type
_entity.pdbx_description
1 polymer ?
#
loop_
_entity_poly.entity_id
_entity_poly.type
_entity_poly.pdbx_seq_one_letter_code
_entity_poly.pdbx_strand_id
1 'polypeptide(L)'
;MPPQIPYQDTAVERSVPPPPAPRVAENRAPRAVPVPAPQTASPLQQVMMRAHNQTRARVGAPDLQWSDQLAMDAALYARSMARTGRFGHDSQSGRSERQGENLWMGTRNAYDHRAMISSWVEEDRYFKPGRFPENSTTGNWSDIGHYTQIIWPTTRRVGCAMASSAHWDYLVCRYSPAGNVMGRDPLRG
;
A
#
# COMPACT_ATOMS: atom_id res chain seq x y z
N MET A 1 15.79 -81.78 15.31
CA MET A 1 15.30 -82.43 16.55
C MET A 1 16.13 -81.90 17.73
N PRO A 2 15.50 -81.59 18.88
CA PRO A 2 15.95 -80.62 19.92
C PRO A 2 16.89 -81.28 20.99
N PRO A 3 17.54 -80.58 21.95
CA PRO A 3 16.93 -79.91 23.15
C PRO A 3 17.60 -78.55 23.51
N GLN A 4 17.04 -77.54 24.21
CA GLN A 4 16.23 -77.32 25.43
C GLN A 4 16.95 -77.46 26.80
N ILE A 5 17.26 -76.27 27.40
CA ILE A 5 17.15 -75.84 28.83
C ILE A 5 18.31 -76.27 29.80
N PRO A 6 18.83 -75.44 30.75
CA PRO A 6 18.07 -74.54 31.63
C PRO A 6 18.52 -73.08 31.88
N TYR A 7 17.50 -72.38 32.35
CA TYR A 7 17.38 -71.06 32.95
C TYR A 7 18.04 -71.03 34.34
N GLN A 8 18.79 -69.97 34.65
CA GLN A 8 19.14 -69.60 36.03
C GLN A 8 18.58 -68.20 36.29
N ASP A 9 17.69 -68.17 37.26
CA ASP A 9 16.97 -67.05 37.82
C ASP A 9 17.90 -66.24 38.75
N THR A 10 17.99 -64.93 38.52
CA THR A 10 18.35 -63.98 39.58
C THR A 10 17.51 -62.72 39.40
N ALA A 11 16.32 -62.72 40.01
CA ALA A 11 15.54 -61.52 40.25
C ALA A 11 16.36 -60.51 41.08
N VAL A 12 16.68 -59.36 40.48
CA VAL A 12 17.12 -58.16 41.21
C VAL A 12 15.93 -57.22 41.30
N GLU A 13 15.31 -57.18 42.47
CA GLU A 13 14.24 -56.27 42.84
C GLU A 13 14.78 -54.82 42.76
N ARG A 14 14.33 -54.04 41.77
CA ARG A 14 14.64 -52.61 41.67
C ARG A 14 13.52 -51.82 42.34
N SER A 15 13.85 -51.24 43.48
CA SER A 15 13.02 -50.26 44.21
C SER A 15 12.59 -49.10 43.30
N VAL A 16 11.29 -48.83 43.25
CA VAL A 16 10.69 -47.71 42.50
C VAL A 16 10.85 -46.40 43.31
N PRO A 17 11.34 -45.30 42.70
CA PRO A 17 11.44 -44.01 43.39
C PRO A 17 10.07 -43.34 43.59
N PRO A 18 9.89 -42.52 44.65
CA PRO A 18 8.63 -41.84 44.90
C PRO A 18 8.31 -40.77 43.84
N PRO A 19 7.02 -40.45 43.62
CA PRO A 19 6.61 -39.46 42.64
C PRO A 19 7.07 -38.04 43.04
N PRO A 20 7.36 -37.16 42.06
CA PRO A 20 7.77 -35.80 42.34
C PRO A 20 6.62 -34.97 42.94
N ALA A 21 6.97 -34.09 43.87
CA ALA A 21 6.04 -33.14 44.48
C ALA A 21 5.42 -32.18 43.43
N PRO A 22 4.18 -31.69 43.64
CA PRO A 22 3.54 -30.78 42.70
C PRO A 22 4.27 -29.44 42.66
N ARG A 23 4.56 -28.95 41.45
CA ARG A 23 5.14 -27.62 41.23
C ARG A 23 4.09 -26.56 41.50
N VAL A 24 4.40 -25.61 42.40
CA VAL A 24 3.64 -24.37 42.55
C VAL A 24 3.83 -23.56 41.27
N ALA A 25 2.73 -23.24 40.58
CA ALA A 25 2.76 -22.43 39.37
C ALA A 25 3.13 -20.98 39.73
N GLU A 26 4.29 -20.53 39.30
CA GLU A 26 4.71 -19.14 39.45
C GLU A 26 3.99 -18.30 38.39
N ASN A 27 3.12 -17.39 38.83
CA ASN A 27 2.37 -16.46 37.97
C ASN A 27 3.33 -15.53 37.23
N ARG A 28 3.75 -15.92 36.01
CA ARG A 28 4.52 -15.05 35.14
C ARG A 28 3.57 -14.13 34.38
N ALA A 29 3.62 -12.84 34.70
CA ALA A 29 2.91 -11.81 33.94
C ALA A 29 3.25 -11.90 32.44
N PRO A 30 2.29 -11.65 31.53
CA PRO A 30 2.55 -11.70 30.10
C PRO A 30 3.62 -10.65 29.74
N ARG A 31 4.64 -11.08 28.98
CA ARG A 31 5.61 -10.15 28.40
C ARG A 31 4.86 -9.15 27.53
N ALA A 32 4.99 -7.86 27.84
CA ALA A 32 4.52 -6.80 26.96
C ALA A 32 5.16 -6.97 25.58
N VAL A 33 4.32 -7.09 24.54
CA VAL A 33 4.77 -7.01 23.15
C VAL A 33 5.32 -5.60 22.95
N PRO A 34 6.54 -5.42 22.41
CA PRO A 34 7.07 -4.09 22.16
C PRO A 34 6.11 -3.36 21.20
N VAL A 35 5.54 -2.24 21.65
CA VAL A 35 4.80 -1.33 20.78
C VAL A 35 5.80 -0.85 19.72
N PRO A 36 5.53 -1.01 18.41
CA PRO A 36 6.44 -0.52 17.39
C PRO A 36 6.59 1.00 17.52
N ALA A 37 7.83 1.48 17.49
CA ALA A 37 8.14 2.90 17.46
C ALA A 37 7.39 3.57 16.28
N PRO A 38 7.02 4.86 16.40
CA PRO A 38 6.40 5.58 15.29
C PRO A 38 7.28 5.46 14.04
N GLN A 39 6.76 4.77 13.03
CA GLN A 39 7.48 4.57 11.77
C GLN A 39 7.64 5.94 11.10
N THR A 40 8.87 6.40 10.96
CA THR A 40 9.15 7.61 10.18
C THR A 40 8.66 7.42 8.75
N ALA A 41 7.84 8.35 8.25
CA ALA A 41 7.28 8.27 6.90
C ALA A 41 8.37 8.03 5.84
N SER A 42 8.10 7.15 4.87
CA SER A 42 9.06 6.85 3.80
C SER A 42 9.35 8.08 2.92
N PRO A 43 10.50 8.16 2.22
CA PRO A 43 10.78 9.25 1.29
C PRO A 43 9.68 9.42 0.23
N LEU A 44 9.11 8.32 -0.28
CA LEU A 44 7.98 8.35 -1.20
C LEU A 44 6.76 9.02 -0.57
N GLN A 45 6.37 8.58 0.64
CA GLN A 45 5.24 9.15 1.37
C GLN A 45 5.42 10.65 1.61
N GLN A 46 6.61 11.08 2.05
CA GLN A 46 6.88 12.49 2.30
C GLN A 46 6.77 13.34 1.03
N VAL A 47 7.34 12.89 -0.09
CA VAL A 47 7.28 13.61 -1.37
C VAL A 47 5.86 13.67 -1.90
N MET A 48 5.14 12.53 -1.91
CA MET A 48 3.78 12.45 -2.38
C MET A 48 2.85 13.35 -1.56
N MET A 49 2.84 13.21 -0.22
CA MET A 49 1.98 14.02 0.64
C MET A 49 2.24 15.52 0.47
N ARG A 50 3.52 15.93 0.43
CA ARG A 50 3.89 17.34 0.27
C ARG A 50 3.38 17.90 -1.06
N ALA A 51 3.68 17.23 -2.17
CA ALA A 51 3.32 17.72 -3.50
C ALA A 51 1.79 17.75 -3.73
N HIS A 52 1.06 16.73 -3.23
CA HIS A 52 -0.39 16.71 -3.28
C HIS A 52 -0.98 17.90 -2.51
N ASN A 53 -0.63 18.08 -1.24
CA ASN A 53 -1.24 19.12 -0.41
C ASN A 53 -0.82 20.53 -0.84
N GLN A 54 0.41 20.72 -1.33
CA GLN A 54 0.81 21.99 -1.97
C GLN A 54 0.00 22.31 -3.23
N THR A 55 -0.35 21.30 -4.02
CA THR A 55 -1.16 21.48 -5.23
C THR A 55 -2.62 21.74 -4.89
N ARG A 56 -3.16 21.06 -3.88
CA ARG A 56 -4.52 21.25 -3.38
C ARG A 56 -4.72 22.63 -2.75
N ALA A 57 -3.73 23.11 -1.99
CA ALA A 57 -3.75 24.45 -1.41
C ALA A 57 -3.87 25.56 -2.47
N ARG A 58 -3.25 25.39 -3.65
CA ARG A 58 -3.33 26.36 -4.77
C ARG A 58 -4.75 26.55 -5.30
N VAL A 59 -5.64 25.57 -5.11
CA VAL A 59 -7.03 25.62 -5.58
C VAL A 59 -8.04 25.62 -4.42
N GLY A 60 -7.59 25.76 -3.17
CA GLY A 60 -8.44 25.76 -1.99
C GLY A 60 -9.07 24.42 -1.63
N ALA A 61 -8.54 23.30 -2.13
CA ALA A 61 -9.01 21.97 -1.76
C ALA A 61 -8.43 21.54 -0.39
N PRO A 62 -9.20 20.84 0.48
CA PRO A 62 -8.71 20.40 1.79
C PRO A 62 -7.54 19.44 1.69
N ASP A 63 -6.59 19.47 2.63
CA ASP A 63 -5.46 18.55 2.66
C ASP A 63 -5.87 17.08 2.67
N LEU A 64 -5.09 16.25 1.97
CA LEU A 64 -5.18 14.80 2.07
C LEU A 64 -4.49 14.30 3.33
N GLN A 65 -4.95 13.15 3.80
CA GLN A 65 -4.27 12.34 4.80
C GLN A 65 -3.69 11.08 4.14
N TRP A 66 -2.55 10.61 4.66
CA TRP A 66 -1.99 9.35 4.20
C TRP A 66 -2.85 8.17 4.71
N SER A 67 -2.97 7.12 3.91
CA SER A 67 -3.64 5.88 4.31
C SER A 67 -2.78 4.68 3.96
N ASP A 68 -2.37 3.94 5.00
CA ASP A 68 -1.56 2.74 4.83
C ASP A 68 -2.31 1.64 4.07
N GLN A 69 -3.64 1.53 4.27
CA GLN A 69 -4.45 0.61 3.49
C GLN A 69 -4.43 0.93 1.98
N LEU A 70 -4.57 2.20 1.62
CA LEU A 70 -4.48 2.63 0.21
C LEU A 70 -3.08 2.38 -0.36
N ALA A 71 -2.02 2.57 0.45
CA ALA A 71 -0.65 2.29 0.06
C ALA A 71 -0.40 0.78 -0.13
N MET A 72 -1.00 -0.08 0.69
CA MET A 72 -0.94 -1.54 0.51
C MET A 72 -1.62 -1.96 -0.80
N ASP A 73 -2.81 -1.44 -1.09
CA ASP A 73 -3.55 -1.70 -2.33
C ASP A 73 -2.75 -1.19 -3.56
N ALA A 74 -2.12 -0.02 -3.44
CA ALA A 74 -1.19 0.50 -4.45
C ALA A 74 0.00 -0.45 -4.67
N ALA A 75 0.60 -0.97 -3.59
CA ALA A 75 1.78 -1.81 -3.66
C ALA A 75 1.48 -3.17 -4.30
N LEU A 76 0.31 -3.75 -4.02
CA LEU A 76 -0.16 -4.97 -4.67
C LEU A 76 -0.23 -4.78 -6.19
N TYR A 77 -0.79 -3.66 -6.63
CA TYR A 77 -0.94 -3.41 -8.06
C TYR A 77 0.37 -3.05 -8.75
N ALA A 78 1.21 -2.20 -8.14
CA ALA A 78 2.53 -1.88 -8.65
C ALA A 78 3.36 -3.16 -8.86
N ARG A 79 3.37 -4.08 -7.89
CA ARG A 79 4.02 -5.40 -8.01
C ARG A 79 3.42 -6.24 -9.14
N SER A 80 2.12 -6.18 -9.35
CA SER A 80 1.47 -6.89 -10.46
C SER A 80 1.97 -6.38 -11.81
N MET A 81 2.03 -5.06 -12.01
CA MET A 81 2.57 -4.45 -13.25
C MET A 81 4.05 -4.79 -13.42
N ALA A 82 4.85 -4.71 -12.36
CA ALA A 82 6.27 -5.04 -12.40
C ALA A 82 6.54 -6.50 -12.81
N ARG A 83 5.70 -7.45 -12.38
CA ARG A 83 5.81 -8.87 -12.76
C ARG A 83 5.32 -9.16 -14.17
N THR A 84 4.25 -8.50 -14.60
CA THR A 84 3.57 -8.83 -15.86
C THR A 84 3.99 -7.97 -17.04
N GLY A 85 4.63 -6.82 -16.78
CA GLY A 85 4.96 -5.81 -17.78
C GLY A 85 3.74 -5.06 -18.33
N ARG A 86 2.53 -5.32 -17.81
CA ARG A 86 1.29 -4.74 -18.33
C ARG A 86 0.97 -3.43 -17.61
N PHE A 87 1.24 -2.31 -18.25
CA PHE A 87 0.84 -0.99 -17.76
C PHE A 87 -0.59 -0.68 -18.16
N GLY A 88 -1.40 -0.23 -17.20
CA GLY A 88 -2.79 0.12 -17.40
C GLY A 88 -3.52 0.25 -16.07
N HIS A 89 -4.76 0.73 -16.10
CA HIS A 89 -5.60 0.85 -14.91
C HIS A 89 -6.06 -0.52 -14.39
N ASP A 90 -6.12 -0.64 -13.07
CA ASP A 90 -6.63 -1.85 -12.43
C ASP A 90 -8.17 -1.93 -12.51
N SER A 91 -8.68 -3.14 -12.65
CA SER A 91 -10.12 -3.50 -12.71
C SER A 91 -10.95 -3.13 -11.47
N GLN A 92 -10.32 -2.59 -10.42
CA GLN A 92 -10.86 -2.38 -9.07
C GLN A 92 -11.18 -3.65 -8.28
N SER A 93 -11.08 -4.83 -8.89
CA SER A 93 -11.30 -6.10 -8.20
C SER A 93 -10.21 -6.36 -7.16
N GLY A 94 -10.60 -6.77 -5.96
CA GLY A 94 -9.67 -7.07 -4.87
C GLY A 94 -9.13 -5.87 -4.09
N ARG A 95 -9.60 -4.64 -4.37
CA ARG A 95 -9.30 -3.47 -3.53
C ARG A 95 -10.15 -3.48 -2.25
N SER A 96 -9.64 -2.82 -1.20
CA SER A 96 -10.35 -2.67 0.07
C SER A 96 -11.64 -1.83 -0.04
N GLU A 97 -11.67 -0.89 -0.98
CA GLU A 97 -12.80 0.00 -1.27
C GLU A 97 -12.77 0.50 -2.72
N ARG A 98 -13.80 1.22 -3.17
CA ARG A 98 -13.75 1.97 -4.45
C ARG A 98 -12.74 3.11 -4.32
N GLN A 99 -11.79 3.16 -5.24
CA GLN A 99 -10.64 4.07 -5.17
C GLN A 99 -10.36 4.71 -6.53
N GLY A 100 -9.96 5.98 -6.51
CA GLY A 100 -9.29 6.62 -7.64
C GLY A 100 -7.89 6.04 -7.86
N GLU A 101 -7.29 6.31 -9.00
CA GLU A 101 -5.97 5.80 -9.37
C GLU A 101 -5.21 6.80 -10.24
N ASN A 102 -3.97 7.11 -9.85
CA ASN A 102 -2.98 7.68 -10.74
C ASN A 102 -1.86 6.66 -10.94
N LEU A 103 -1.39 6.54 -12.18
CA LEU A 103 -0.33 5.64 -12.57
C LEU A 103 0.82 6.41 -13.21
N TRP A 104 2.03 5.92 -13.00
CA TRP A 104 3.20 6.43 -13.70
C TRP A 104 4.14 5.27 -14.01
N MET A 105 4.79 5.34 -15.18
CA MET A 105 5.78 4.37 -15.62
C MET A 105 6.93 5.10 -16.29
N GLY A 106 8.15 4.62 -16.05
CA GLY A 106 9.34 5.13 -16.72
C GLY A 106 10.53 4.22 -16.50
N THR A 107 11.61 4.50 -17.23
CA THR A 107 12.84 3.70 -17.18
C THR A 107 13.31 3.58 -15.74
N ARG A 108 13.63 2.35 -15.32
CA ARG A 108 14.02 2.05 -13.96
C ARG A 108 15.18 2.94 -13.50
N ASN A 109 15.04 3.55 -12.32
CA ASN A 109 15.99 4.44 -11.67
C ASN A 109 16.31 5.75 -12.44
N ALA A 110 15.59 6.07 -13.51
CA ALA A 110 15.85 7.27 -14.30
C ALA A 110 15.20 8.55 -13.72
N TYR A 111 14.21 8.39 -12.84
CA TYR A 111 13.40 9.48 -12.32
C TYR A 111 13.29 9.37 -10.80
N ASP A 112 13.36 10.52 -10.12
CA ASP A 112 13.08 10.58 -8.69
C ASP A 112 11.57 10.74 -8.43
N HIS A 113 11.14 10.60 -7.17
CA HIS A 113 9.74 10.74 -6.79
C HIS A 113 9.16 12.11 -7.13
N ARG A 114 9.99 13.17 -7.18
CA ARG A 114 9.55 14.54 -7.48
C ARG A 114 9.19 14.67 -8.95
N ALA A 115 10.02 14.18 -9.85
CA ALA A 115 9.75 14.16 -11.28
C ALA A 115 8.45 13.42 -11.60
N MET A 116 8.20 12.29 -10.93
CA MET A 116 6.97 11.51 -11.12
C MET A 116 5.72 12.31 -10.76
N ILE A 117 5.64 12.87 -9.54
CA ILE A 117 4.47 13.66 -9.13
C ILE A 117 4.37 14.99 -9.89
N SER A 118 5.48 15.62 -10.23
CA SER A 118 5.50 16.82 -11.06
C SER A 118 4.84 16.57 -12.42
N SER A 119 5.09 15.43 -13.05
CA SER A 119 4.45 15.11 -14.35
C SER A 119 2.92 15.06 -14.27
N TRP A 120 2.35 14.66 -13.13
CA TRP A 120 0.90 14.70 -12.90
C TRP A 120 0.40 16.10 -12.55
N VAL A 121 1.19 16.89 -11.83
CA VAL A 121 0.81 18.27 -11.43
C VAL A 121 0.86 19.21 -12.62
N GLU A 122 1.86 19.07 -13.49
CA GLU A 122 2.08 19.90 -14.70
C GLU A 122 1.01 19.72 -15.78
N GLU A 123 0.11 18.75 -15.63
CA GLU A 123 -1.12 18.66 -16.43
C GLU A 123 -2.06 19.85 -16.18
N ASP A 124 -1.85 20.64 -15.12
CA ASP A 124 -2.56 21.89 -14.86
C ASP A 124 -2.52 22.87 -16.05
N ARG A 125 -1.48 22.82 -16.87
CA ARG A 125 -1.32 23.63 -18.09
C ARG A 125 -2.41 23.36 -19.14
N TYR A 126 -3.05 22.19 -19.08
CA TYR A 126 -4.16 21.82 -19.96
C TYR A 126 -5.53 21.91 -19.28
N PHE A 127 -5.57 22.23 -17.99
CA PHE A 127 -6.80 22.32 -17.22
C PHE A 127 -7.51 23.66 -17.45
N LYS A 128 -8.83 23.62 -17.56
CA LYS A 128 -9.72 24.79 -17.51
C LYS A 128 -10.87 24.54 -16.53
N PRO A 129 -11.46 25.56 -15.89
CA PRO A 129 -12.64 25.37 -15.05
C PRO A 129 -13.81 24.72 -15.82
N GLY A 130 -14.55 23.83 -15.17
CA GLY A 130 -15.67 23.13 -15.77
C GLY A 130 -15.84 21.72 -15.22
N ARG A 131 -16.80 20.98 -15.78
CA ARG A 131 -17.08 19.60 -15.38
C ARG A 131 -16.12 18.64 -16.07
N PHE A 132 -15.67 17.62 -15.34
CA PHE A 132 -14.96 16.49 -15.92
C PHE A 132 -15.91 15.67 -16.80
N PRO A 133 -15.52 15.25 -18.03
CA PRO A 133 -14.18 15.32 -18.64
C PRO A 133 -13.95 16.51 -19.60
N GLU A 134 -14.89 17.47 -19.68
CA GLU A 134 -14.89 18.57 -20.66
C GLU A 134 -13.96 19.74 -20.28
N ASN A 135 -13.25 19.61 -19.17
CA ASN A 135 -12.42 20.61 -18.52
C ASN A 135 -10.95 20.57 -18.98
N SER A 136 -10.69 20.04 -20.18
CA SER A 136 -9.39 20.07 -20.86
C SER A 136 -9.37 21.11 -21.99
N THR A 137 -8.26 21.83 -22.14
CA THR A 137 -8.02 22.75 -23.26
C THR A 137 -7.64 22.03 -24.55
N THR A 138 -7.12 20.80 -24.47
CA THR A 138 -6.75 19.98 -25.63
C THR A 138 -7.93 19.21 -26.22
N GLY A 139 -9.06 19.17 -25.50
CA GLY A 139 -10.21 18.31 -25.82
C GLY A 139 -10.01 16.85 -25.40
N ASN A 140 -8.84 16.48 -24.89
CA ASN A 140 -8.56 15.16 -24.36
C ASN A 140 -8.47 15.20 -22.82
N TRP A 141 -9.32 14.42 -22.15
CA TRP A 141 -9.38 14.40 -20.69
C TRP A 141 -8.18 13.71 -20.05
N SER A 142 -7.50 12.81 -20.77
CA SER A 142 -6.33 12.12 -20.23
C SER A 142 -5.19 13.08 -19.94
N ASP A 143 -5.15 14.24 -20.61
CA ASP A 143 -4.11 15.26 -20.45
C ASP A 143 -4.26 16.05 -19.14
N ILE A 144 -5.35 15.83 -18.40
CA ILE A 144 -5.65 16.47 -17.11
C ILE A 144 -6.06 15.47 -16.03
N GLY A 145 -6.10 14.17 -16.37
CA GLY A 145 -6.73 13.14 -15.55
C GLY A 145 -6.00 12.95 -14.22
N HIS A 146 -4.68 13.02 -14.22
CA HIS A 146 -3.90 12.88 -13.00
C HIS A 146 -4.01 14.13 -12.14
N TYR A 147 -3.93 15.33 -12.74
CA TYR A 147 -4.09 16.59 -12.02
C TYR A 147 -5.46 16.70 -11.36
N THR A 148 -6.54 16.45 -12.10
CA THR A 148 -7.91 16.54 -11.59
C THR A 148 -8.18 15.57 -10.43
N GLN A 149 -7.58 14.37 -10.45
CA GLN A 149 -7.66 13.44 -9.32
C GLN A 149 -6.92 13.98 -8.07
N ILE A 150 -5.75 14.62 -8.25
CA ILE A 150 -4.98 15.22 -7.14
C ILE A 150 -5.79 16.32 -6.46
N ILE A 151 -6.43 17.21 -7.24
CA ILE A 151 -7.16 18.36 -6.71
C ILE A 151 -8.60 18.04 -6.27
N TRP A 152 -9.08 16.83 -6.53
CA TRP A 152 -10.49 16.49 -6.36
C TRP A 152 -11.02 16.82 -4.94
N PRO A 153 -12.11 17.58 -4.81
CA PRO A 153 -12.43 18.28 -3.57
C PRO A 153 -12.98 17.35 -2.49
N THR A 154 -13.61 16.24 -2.88
CA THR A 154 -14.18 15.25 -1.96
C THR A 154 -13.20 14.16 -1.56
N THR A 155 -12.07 14.00 -2.26
CA THR A 155 -11.00 13.07 -1.89
C THR A 155 -10.41 13.48 -0.55
N ARG A 156 -10.19 12.51 0.35
CA ARG A 156 -9.69 12.75 1.71
C ARG A 156 -8.40 12.01 2.02
N ARG A 157 -8.21 10.84 1.41
CA ARG A 157 -7.08 9.96 1.69
C ARG A 157 -6.33 9.60 0.42
N VAL A 158 -5.02 9.49 0.54
CA VAL A 158 -4.14 8.97 -0.51
C VAL A 158 -3.16 7.96 0.07
N GLY A 159 -2.84 6.93 -0.69
CA GLY A 159 -1.73 6.02 -0.40
C GLY A 159 -1.05 5.63 -1.68
N CYS A 160 0.28 5.67 -1.70
CA CYS A 160 1.08 5.43 -2.89
C CYS A 160 2.13 4.36 -2.63
N ALA A 161 2.50 3.64 -3.69
CA ALA A 161 3.58 2.66 -3.65
C ALA A 161 4.25 2.51 -5.02
N MET A 162 5.47 2.01 -5.00
CA MET A 162 6.24 1.69 -6.18
C MET A 162 6.69 0.24 -6.22
N ALA A 163 6.87 -0.28 -7.42
CA ALA A 163 7.58 -1.51 -7.68
C ALA A 163 8.31 -1.41 -9.03
N SER A 164 9.38 -2.20 -9.19
CA SER A 164 10.21 -2.16 -10.38
C SER A 164 10.29 -3.55 -11.03
N SER A 165 10.30 -3.57 -12.37
CA SER A 165 10.71 -4.74 -13.16
C SER A 165 12.23 -4.69 -13.42
N ALA A 166 12.72 -5.50 -14.35
CA ALA A 166 14.11 -5.39 -14.83
C ALA A 166 14.40 -4.02 -15.48
N HIS A 167 13.41 -3.42 -16.16
CA HIS A 167 13.60 -2.25 -17.02
C HIS A 167 12.77 -1.03 -16.64
N TRP A 168 11.70 -1.21 -15.86
CA TRP A 168 10.70 -0.17 -15.63
C TRP A 168 10.38 0.01 -14.15
N ASP A 169 10.19 1.25 -13.72
CA ASP A 169 9.55 1.61 -12.46
C ASP A 169 8.06 1.87 -12.69
N TYR A 170 7.24 1.42 -11.75
CA TYR A 170 5.80 1.64 -11.73
C TYR A 170 5.41 2.28 -10.41
N LEU A 171 4.80 3.47 -10.50
CA LEU A 171 4.22 4.17 -9.36
C LEU A 171 2.71 4.12 -9.45
N VAL A 172 2.06 3.80 -8.33
CA VAL A 172 0.61 3.79 -8.17
C VAL A 172 0.25 4.67 -6.98
N CYS A 173 -0.71 5.57 -7.15
CA CYS A 173 -1.38 6.27 -6.06
C CYS A 173 -2.88 5.95 -6.06
N ARG A 174 -3.41 5.59 -4.90
CA ARG A 174 -4.83 5.29 -4.65
C ARG A 174 -5.47 6.43 -3.88
N TYR A 175 -6.70 6.77 -4.23
CA TYR A 175 -7.44 7.89 -3.64
C TYR A 175 -8.79 7.44 -3.10
N SER A 176 -9.16 7.88 -1.89
CA SER A 176 -10.50 7.63 -1.35
C SER A 176 -11.11 8.88 -0.67
N PRO A 177 -12.38 9.22 -0.94
CA PRO A 177 -13.20 8.73 -2.05
C PRO A 177 -12.54 8.96 -3.42
N ALA A 178 -12.98 8.22 -4.44
CA ALA A 178 -12.48 8.37 -5.81
C ALA A 178 -12.84 9.73 -6.40
N GLY A 179 -11.92 10.29 -7.19
CA GLY A 179 -12.14 11.50 -7.98
C GLY A 179 -12.58 11.18 -9.42
N ASN A 180 -12.44 12.18 -10.29
CA ASN A 180 -12.70 12.07 -11.74
C ASN A 180 -14.09 11.51 -12.07
N VAL A 181 -15.09 11.92 -11.28
CA VAL A 181 -16.48 11.51 -11.49
C VAL A 181 -17.04 12.31 -12.66
N MET A 182 -17.54 11.60 -13.67
CA MET A 182 -18.16 12.18 -14.86
C MET A 182 -19.27 13.17 -14.48
N GLY A 183 -19.25 14.36 -15.09
CA GLY A 183 -20.23 15.42 -14.87
C GLY A 183 -20.06 16.22 -13.57
N ARG A 184 -19.02 15.96 -12.77
CA ARG A 184 -18.69 16.71 -11.55
C ARG A 184 -17.54 17.68 -11.77
N ASP A 185 -17.48 18.73 -10.96
CA ASP A 185 -16.48 19.79 -11.04
C ASP A 185 -15.34 19.51 -10.03
N PRO A 186 -14.07 19.38 -10.48
CA PRO A 186 -12.92 19.13 -9.61
C PRO A 186 -12.54 20.32 -8.71
N LEU A 187 -13.27 21.43 -8.75
CA LEU A 187 -13.10 22.58 -7.85
C LEU A 187 -14.27 22.79 -6.90
N ARG A 188 -15.45 22.19 -7.14
CA ARG A 188 -16.69 22.59 -6.43
C ARG A 188 -17.48 21.47 -5.76
N GLY A 189 -17.18 20.20 -6.04
CA GLY A 189 -17.82 19.04 -5.38
C GLY A 189 -19.23 18.75 -5.89
#